data_AF-A0A0B1SCD6-F1
#
_entry.id   AF-A0A0B1SCD6-F1
#
_cell.length_a   1.000
_cell.length_b   1.000
_cell.length_c   1.000
_cell.angle_alpha   90.00
_cell.angle_beta   90.00
_cell.angle_gamma   90.00
#
_symmetry.space_group_name_H-M   'P 1'
#
loop_
_entity.id
_entity.type
_entity.pdbx_description
1 polymer ?
#
loop_
_entity_poly.entity_id
_entity_poly.type
_entity_poly.pdbx_seq_one_letter_code
_entity_poly.pdbx_strand_id
1 'polypeptide(L)'
;MHIRYSCPVHARQALSRNASLIDGTLRVGVIPCTEKEIVGADVSQMTSPVLNRSNIVEQSIREESPKEIPSITPTKERPESLDDSMK
;
A
#
# COMPACT_ATOMS: atom_id res chain seq x y z
N MET A 1 12.92 21.48 9.17
CA MET A 1 12.99 20.01 9.15
C MET A 1 12.08 19.53 8.04
N HIS A 2 12.56 18.66 7.15
CA HIS A 2 11.75 18.04 6.10
C HIS A 2 11.54 16.57 6.44
N ILE A 3 10.30 16.09 6.40
CA ILE A 3 9.96 14.69 6.69
C ILE A 3 9.32 14.10 5.45
N ARG A 4 9.96 13.07 4.89
CA ARG A 4 9.42 12.32 3.74
C ARG A 4 8.70 11.09 4.26
N TYR A 5 7.39 11.02 4.02
CA TYR A 5 6.58 9.86 4.35
C TYR A 5 6.52 8.88 3.19
N SER A 6 6.31 7.60 3.49
CA SER A 6 6.14 6.55 2.48
C SER A 6 4.80 6.63 1.73
N CYS A 7 3.79 7.31 2.29
CA CYS A 7 2.48 7.43 1.66
C CYS A 7 1.79 8.79 1.92
N PRO A 8 0.87 9.23 1.05
CA PRO A 8 0.18 10.52 1.20
C PRO A 8 -0.72 10.62 2.44
N VAL A 9 -1.24 9.50 2.93
CA VAL A 9 -2.12 9.47 4.12
C VAL A 9 -1.36 9.94 5.36
N HIS A 10 -0.13 9.45 5.57
CA HIS A 10 0.71 9.85 6.71
C HIS A 10 1.10 11.33 6.64
N ALA A 11 1.39 11.85 5.44
CA ALA A 11 1.65 13.28 5.27
C ALA A 11 0.44 14.13 5.67
N ARG A 12 -0.78 13.73 5.30
CA ARG A 12 -2.01 14.43 5.72
C ARG A 12 -2.24 14.36 7.23
N GLN A 13 -1.96 13.22 7.85
CA GLN A 13 -2.05 13.07 9.31
C GLN A 13 -1.05 13.98 10.04
N ALA A 14 0.14 14.20 9.49
CA ALA A 14 1.09 15.16 10.04
C ALA A 14 0.61 16.60 9.84
N LEU A 15 0.10 16.92 8.65
CA LEU A 15 -0.45 18.25 8.34
C LEU A 15 -1.61 18.65 9.25
N SER A 16 -2.46 17.71 9.66
CA SER A 16 -3.55 18.00 10.61
C SER A 16 -3.06 18.37 12.02
N ARG A 17 -1.76 18.21 12.32
CA ARG A 17 -1.13 18.65 13.56
C ARG A 17 -0.53 20.05 13.48
N ASN A 18 -0.74 20.78 12.39
CA ASN A 18 -0.36 22.19 12.34
C ASN A 18 -0.97 22.96 13.51
N ALA A 19 -0.18 23.83 14.14
CA ALA A 19 -0.51 24.57 15.33
C ALA A 19 -0.79 23.72 16.59
N SER A 20 -0.49 22.42 16.57
CA SER A 20 -0.60 21.58 17.76
C SER A 20 0.47 21.96 18.80
N LEU A 21 0.16 21.71 20.07
CA LEU A 21 0.96 22.10 21.21
C LEU A 21 1.62 20.86 21.81
N ILE A 22 2.95 20.83 21.83
CA ILE A 22 3.78 19.79 22.42
C ILE A 22 4.14 20.22 23.85
N ASP A 23 3.96 19.33 24.82
CA ASP A 23 4.30 19.52 26.23
C ASP A 23 3.77 20.81 26.87
N GLY A 24 2.61 21.28 26.42
CA GLY A 24 1.98 22.49 26.97
C GLY A 24 2.73 23.80 26.68
N THR A 25 3.83 23.77 25.93
CA THR A 25 4.75 24.92 25.78
C THR A 25 5.16 25.21 24.34
N LEU A 26 5.28 24.20 23.48
CA LEU A 26 5.80 24.37 22.13
C LEU A 26 4.68 24.22 21.09
N ARG A 27 4.32 25.31 20.41
CA ARG A 27 3.42 25.26 19.26
C ARG A 27 4.20 24.90 17.99
N VAL A 28 3.80 23.85 17.31
CA VAL A 28 4.46 23.35 16.09
C VAL A 28 3.72 23.78 14.84
N GLY A 29 4.45 24.31 13.85
CA GLY A 29 3.95 24.54 12.51
C GLY A 29 4.22 23.33 11.61
N VAL A 30 3.21 22.89 10.85
CA VAL A 30 3.36 21.85 9.84
C VAL A 30 2.81 22.37 8.53
N ILE A 31 3.66 22.42 7.50
CA ILE A 31 3.31 22.89 6.17
C ILE A 31 3.74 21.87 5.11
N PRO A 32 3.03 21.80 3.96
CA PRO A 32 3.49 20.99 2.84
C PRO A 32 4.86 21.48 2.38
N CYS A 33 5.75 20.55 2.08
CA CYS A 33 7.08 20.88 1.58
C CYS A 33 7.01 21.21 0.09
N THR A 34 7.59 22.33 -0.33
CA THR A 34 7.70 22.71 -1.75
C THR A 34 9.11 22.48 -2.27
N GLU A 35 9.26 22.24 -3.58
CA GLU A 35 10.56 21.94 -4.19
C GLU A 35 11.61 23.04 -3.94
N LYS A 36 11.16 24.30 -3.85
CA LYS A 36 12.00 25.47 -3.56
C LYS A 36 12.61 25.44 -2.15
N GLU A 37 11.98 24.75 -1.21
CA GLU A 37 12.43 24.63 0.19
C GLU A 37 13.47 23.53 0.38
N ILE A 38 13.51 22.56 -0.53
CA ILE A 38 14.37 21.37 -0.44
C ILE A 38 15.78 21.67 -0.96
N VAL A 39 15.94 22.64 -1.87
CA VAL A 39 17.21 22.98 -2.53
C VAL A 39 18.30 23.45 -1.55
N GLY A 40 17.94 23.89 -0.35
CA GLY A 40 18.90 24.30 0.70
C GLY A 40 19.28 23.21 1.70
N ALA A 41 18.64 22.04 1.68
CA ALA A 41 18.84 20.98 2.66
C ALA A 41 19.28 19.69 1.96
N ASP A 42 20.59 19.43 1.99
CA ASP A 42 21.29 18.19 1.60
C ASP A 42 20.46 17.18 0.78
N VAL A 43 20.22 17.54 -0.49
CA VAL A 43 19.37 16.83 -1.47
C VAL A 43 19.85 15.39 -1.73
N SER A 44 21.08 15.08 -1.33
CA SER A 44 21.76 13.79 -1.56
C SER A 44 21.04 12.60 -0.88
N GLN A 45 20.28 12.81 0.20
CA GLN A 45 19.60 11.73 0.92
C GLN A 45 18.09 11.59 0.61
N MET A 46 17.49 12.56 -0.08
CA MET A 46 16.03 12.58 -0.32
C MET A 46 15.61 11.93 -1.64
N THR A 47 16.56 11.59 -2.52
CA THR A 47 16.32 11.03 -3.86
C THR A 47 16.60 9.53 -3.96
N SER A 48 16.41 8.73 -2.90
CA SER A 48 16.23 7.30 -3.13
C SER A 48 14.75 7.03 -3.48
N PRO A 49 14.43 6.52 -4.68
CA PRO A 49 13.11 6.02 -4.98
C PRO A 49 12.97 4.67 -4.27
N VAL A 50 12.40 4.66 -3.06
CA VAL A 50 11.97 3.41 -2.42
C VAL A 50 10.75 2.91 -3.18
N LEU A 51 11.04 2.11 -4.21
CA LEU A 51 10.24 1.09 -4.87
C LEU A 51 8.81 1.47 -5.28
N ASN A 52 8.74 1.87 -6.54
CA ASN A 52 7.60 1.67 -7.43
C ASN A 52 7.20 0.18 -7.43
N ARG A 53 6.12 -0.21 -6.74
CA ARG A 53 5.64 -1.62 -6.71
C ARG A 53 4.26 -1.84 -7.31
N SER A 54 3.75 -0.90 -8.12
CA SER A 54 2.42 -1.02 -8.71
C SER A 54 2.37 -0.63 -10.19
N ASN A 55 3.33 -1.06 -11.00
CA ASN A 55 3.28 -0.91 -12.46
C ASN A 55 3.52 -2.25 -13.16
N ILE A 56 2.75 -3.28 -12.83
CA ILE A 56 2.57 -4.46 -13.70
C ILE A 56 1.06 -4.65 -13.79
N VAL A 57 0.45 -4.08 -14.83
CA VAL A 57 -0.56 -4.66 -15.73
C VAL A 57 -0.98 -3.51 -16.66
N GLU A 58 -0.09 -3.07 -17.53
CA GLU A 58 -0.49 -2.24 -18.68
C GLU A 58 0.55 -2.30 -19.80
N GLN A 59 0.88 -3.52 -20.24
CA GLN A 59 1.51 -3.78 -21.55
C GLN A 59 1.60 -5.29 -21.79
N SER A 60 0.57 -5.86 -22.41
CA SER A 60 0.74 -6.74 -23.57
C SER A 60 -0.65 -7.20 -24.02
N ILE A 61 -1.40 -6.30 -24.66
CA ILE A 61 -2.45 -6.72 -25.59
C ILE A 61 -1.71 -6.91 -26.93
N ARG A 62 -1.03 -8.04 -27.08
CA ARG A 62 -0.74 -8.64 -28.38
C ARG A 62 -0.90 -10.15 -28.23
N GLU A 63 -1.70 -10.70 -29.13
CA GLU A 63 -2.23 -12.05 -29.14
C GLU A 63 -1.14 -13.11 -28.88
N GLU A 64 -1.22 -13.79 -27.74
CA GLU A 64 -0.59 -15.09 -27.54
C GLU A 64 -1.64 -15.99 -26.87
N SER A 65 -1.84 -17.17 -27.47
CA SER A 65 -2.87 -18.20 -27.22
C SER A 65 -3.34 -18.35 -25.76
N PRO A 66 -4.63 -18.66 -25.50
CA PRO A 66 -5.13 -18.87 -24.15
C PRO A 66 -4.40 -20.04 -23.48
N LYS A 67 -3.63 -19.76 -22.43
CA LYS A 67 -3.21 -20.81 -21.49
C LYS A 67 -4.42 -21.09 -20.60
N GLU A 68 -5.02 -22.26 -20.77
CA GLU A 68 -6.15 -22.73 -19.97
C GLU A 68 -5.83 -22.62 -18.48
N ILE A 69 -6.72 -21.95 -17.74
CA ILE A 69 -6.65 -21.86 -16.29
C ILE A 69 -7.39 -23.09 -15.74
N PRO A 70 -6.80 -23.91 -14.86
CA PRO A 70 -7.48 -25.09 -14.33
C PRO A 70 -8.70 -24.69 -13.50
N SER A 71 -9.82 -25.35 -13.76
CA SER A 71 -11.10 -25.13 -13.08
C SER A 71 -11.02 -25.58 -11.62
N ILE A 72 -11.35 -24.67 -10.69
CA ILE A 72 -11.34 -24.90 -9.24
C ILE A 72 -12.74 -25.24 -8.66
N THR A 73 -13.66 -25.78 -9.46
CA THR A 73 -15.00 -26.15 -8.96
C THR A 73 -14.91 -27.17 -7.82
N PRO A 74 -15.40 -26.87 -6.61
CA PRO A 74 -15.35 -27.81 -5.49
C PRO A 74 -16.38 -28.92 -5.69
N THR A 75 -15.91 -30.17 -5.66
CA THR A 75 -16.73 -31.38 -5.73
C THR A 75 -17.46 -31.55 -4.39
N LYS A 76 -18.80 -31.52 -4.40
CA LYS A 76 -19.61 -31.78 -3.20
C LYS A 76 -19.68 -33.29 -2.97
N GLU A 77 -18.81 -33.81 -2.12
CA GLU A 77 -18.88 -35.20 -1.65
C GLU A 77 -20.05 -35.37 -0.67
N ARG A 78 -20.96 -36.30 -0.98
CA ARG A 78 -22.10 -36.69 -0.15
C ARG A 78 -21.64 -37.82 0.79
N PRO A 79 -21.70 -37.69 2.12
CA PRO A 79 -21.39 -38.80 3.01
C PRO A 79 -22.55 -39.81 3.01
N GLU A 80 -22.26 -41.03 2.56
CA GLU A 80 -23.06 -42.22 2.82
C GLU A 80 -22.80 -42.65 4.27
N SER A 81 -23.83 -42.58 5.11
CA SER A 81 -23.79 -43.17 6.45
C SER A 81 -24.50 -44.52 6.40
N LEU A 82 -23.67 -45.57 6.52
CA LEU A 82 -24.02 -46.95 6.83
C LEU A 82 -24.94 -47.02 8.07
N ASP A 83 -26.05 -47.73 7.96
CA ASP A 83 -26.64 -48.43 9.11
C ASP A 83 -26.62 -49.94 8.88
N ASP A 84 -26.22 -50.60 9.94
CA ASP A 84 -25.68 -51.95 10.03
C ASP A 84 -26.78 -52.95 10.43
N SER A 85 -26.86 -54.05 9.68
CA SER A 85 -27.04 -55.43 10.15
C SER A 85 -28.24 -55.87 11.02
N MET A 86 -28.89 -56.92 10.51
CA MET A 86 -29.54 -58.05 11.21
C MET A 86 -30.76 -57.79 12.12
N LYS A 87 -31.96 -58.15 11.62
CA LYS A 87 -32.67 -59.38 12.03
C LYS A 87 -33.84 -59.71 11.12
#